data_AF-A0A5R9ADZ5-F1
#
_entry.id   AF-A0A5R9ADZ5-F1
#
_cell.length_a   1.000
_cell.length_b   1.000
_cell.length_c   1.000
_cell.angle_alpha   90.00
_cell.angle_beta   90.00
_cell.angle_gamma   90.00
#
_symmetry.space_group_name_H-M   'P 1'
#
loop_
_entity.id
_entity.type
_entity.pdbx_description
1 polymer ?
#
loop_
_entity_poly.entity_id
_entity_poly.type
_entity_poly.pdbx_seq_one_letter_code
_entity_poly.pdbx_strand_id
1 'polypeptide(L)'
;MSKDKKEVLYSILKAGIASIPIIGSTASEILPLLLKNPIEKRREIWMQEVGEKLKVLEVKNKIELNELANNDIFIDTVINISTEALKTSEKEKLDYFKNALLNTAIHENLDSSEINFFTRFITDFTVWHIKILKVFDNPIKWFIENEIDFPEYATAPLSKILFKAYSALKSRKEFCDLIWSDLYSSGLINTSELKVGVNLNGLKSSRTTEFGKKFLSFIEIQDN
;
A
#
# COMPACT_ATOMS: atom_id res chain seq x y z
N MET A 1 16.18 48.16 -12.89
CA MET A 1 15.96 47.24 -14.03
C MET A 1 17.32 46.89 -14.59
N SER A 2 17.70 45.66 -14.93
CA SER A 2 17.09 44.33 -14.95
C SER A 2 18.27 43.41 -15.33
N LYS A 3 18.78 42.52 -14.47
CA LYS A 3 18.36 41.11 -14.29
C LYS A 3 19.17 40.08 -15.12
N ASP A 4 20.51 40.17 -15.10
CA ASP A 4 21.42 39.14 -15.66
C ASP A 4 21.95 38.14 -14.60
N LYS A 5 21.08 37.68 -13.69
CA LYS A 5 21.39 36.57 -12.77
C LYS A 5 20.34 35.45 -12.80
N LYS A 6 19.52 35.38 -13.86
CA LYS A 6 18.47 34.37 -14.02
C LYS A 6 18.70 33.35 -15.14
N GLU A 7 19.89 33.31 -15.75
CA GLU A 7 20.17 32.36 -16.84
C GLU A 7 20.81 31.02 -16.41
N VAL A 8 21.06 30.78 -15.12
CA VAL A 8 21.67 29.51 -14.67
C VAL A 8 20.65 28.45 -14.23
N LEU A 9 19.36 28.79 -14.09
CA LEU A 9 18.39 27.87 -13.50
C LEU A 9 17.57 27.02 -14.51
N TYR A 10 17.70 27.27 -15.81
CA TYR A 10 16.91 26.54 -16.83
C TYR A 10 17.60 25.30 -17.42
N SER A 11 18.76 24.90 -16.90
CA SER A 11 19.55 23.80 -17.48
C SER A 11 19.35 22.43 -16.80
N ILE A 12 18.63 22.35 -15.67
CA ILE A 12 18.43 21.07 -14.95
C ILE A 12 17.25 20.27 -15.51
N LEU A 13 16.30 20.91 -16.20
CA LEU A 13 15.14 20.24 -16.80
C LEU A 13 15.47 19.45 -18.09
N LYS A 14 16.72 19.51 -18.59
CA LYS A 14 17.11 18.87 -19.87
C LYS A 14 17.97 17.60 -19.75
N ALA A 15 18.33 17.14 -18.55
CA ALA A 15 19.15 15.93 -18.42
C ALA A 15 18.33 14.62 -18.33
N GLY A 16 17.03 14.66 -18.00
CA GLY A 16 16.23 13.45 -17.75
C GLY A 16 15.36 12.92 -18.89
N ILE A 17 15.18 13.67 -19.99
CA ILE A 17 14.22 13.31 -21.06
C ILE A 17 14.91 13.29 -22.45
N ALA A 18 16.22 13.52 -22.54
CA ALA A 18 16.92 13.70 -23.81
C ALA A 18 17.32 12.40 -24.55
N SER A 19 16.84 11.22 -24.13
CA SER A 19 17.21 9.94 -24.79
C SER A 19 16.19 9.42 -25.80
N ILE A 20 15.16 10.20 -26.17
CA ILE A 20 14.22 9.79 -27.23
C ILE A 20 14.15 10.88 -28.31
N PRO A 21 14.73 10.66 -29.51
CA PRO A 21 14.58 11.56 -30.63
C PRO A 21 13.20 11.38 -31.27
N ILE A 22 12.55 12.51 -31.57
CA ILE A 22 11.34 12.69 -32.41
C ILE A 22 10.00 12.41 -31.69
N ILE A 23 9.50 13.39 -30.94
CA ILE A 23 8.05 13.67 -30.87
C ILE A 23 7.86 15.18 -31.04
N GLY A 24 7.10 15.58 -32.06
CA GLY A 24 7.00 16.93 -32.58
C GLY A 24 6.39 17.98 -31.64
N SER A 25 6.55 19.24 -32.05
CA SER A 25 6.25 20.51 -31.38
C SER A 25 4.77 20.78 -31.02
N THR A 26 3.91 19.78 -30.99
CA THR A 26 2.50 19.88 -30.57
C THR A 26 2.19 19.13 -29.27
N ALA A 27 3.10 18.27 -28.79
CA ALA A 27 2.93 17.54 -27.53
C ALA A 27 3.25 18.39 -26.28
N SER A 28 3.91 19.54 -26.44
CA SER A 28 4.39 20.36 -25.31
C SER A 28 3.29 21.04 -24.50
N GLU A 29 2.08 21.21 -25.06
CA GLU A 29 0.96 21.87 -24.36
C GLU A 29 -0.09 20.88 -23.82
N ILE A 30 -0.28 19.74 -24.49
CA ILE A 30 -1.27 18.74 -24.10
C ILE A 30 -0.84 18.00 -22.84
N LEU A 31 0.44 17.64 -22.72
CA LEU A 31 0.95 16.90 -21.57
C LEU A 31 0.83 17.71 -20.26
N PRO A 32 1.19 19.02 -20.20
CA PRO A 32 0.91 19.85 -19.04
C PRO A 32 -0.59 19.95 -18.70
N LEU A 33 -1.48 20.07 -19.68
CA LEU A 33 -2.92 20.13 -19.42
C LEU A 33 -3.48 18.80 -18.89
N LEU A 34 -3.03 17.66 -19.42
CA LEU A 34 -3.43 16.32 -18.98
C LEU A 34 -2.90 15.96 -17.60
N LEU A 35 -1.72 16.47 -17.21
CA LEU A 35 -1.09 16.11 -15.93
C LEU A 35 -1.35 17.13 -14.83
N LYS A 36 -1.36 18.43 -15.14
CA LYS A 36 -1.46 19.48 -14.12
C LYS A 36 -2.79 19.42 -13.38
N ASN A 37 -3.91 19.29 -14.08
CA ASN A 37 -5.23 19.29 -13.43
C ASN A 37 -5.44 18.04 -12.54
N PRO A 38 -5.15 16.80 -13.00
CA PRO A 38 -5.31 15.62 -12.14
C PRO A 38 -4.34 15.54 -10.97
N ILE A 39 -3.09 15.96 -11.12
CA ILE A 39 -2.09 15.90 -10.04
C ILE A 39 -2.44 16.91 -8.94
N GLU A 40 -2.76 18.15 -9.30
CA GLU A 40 -3.16 19.19 -8.33
C GLU A 40 -4.41 18.75 -7.57
N LYS A 41 -5.43 18.25 -8.28
CA LYS A 41 -6.65 17.72 -7.67
C LYS A 41 -6.38 16.55 -6.72
N ARG A 42 -5.52 15.59 -7.11
CA ARG A 42 -5.13 14.47 -6.24
C ARG A 42 -4.42 14.97 -4.98
N ARG A 43 -3.54 15.97 -5.11
CA ARG A 43 -2.82 16.57 -3.99
C ARG A 43 -3.77 17.25 -3.02
N GLU A 44 -4.71 18.04 -3.51
CA GLU A 44 -5.72 18.71 -2.67
C GLU A 44 -6.56 17.70 -1.90
N ILE A 45 -7.13 16.69 -2.58
CA ILE A 45 -7.94 15.64 -1.96
C ILE A 45 -7.11 14.88 -0.91
N TRP A 46 -5.88 14.49 -1.27
CA TRP A 46 -4.99 13.76 -0.36
C TRP A 46 -4.67 14.56 0.90
N MET A 47 -4.26 15.82 0.75
CA MET A 47 -3.94 16.70 1.88
C MET A 47 -5.15 16.94 2.78
N GLN A 48 -6.33 17.13 2.18
CA GLN A 48 -7.57 17.29 2.91
C GLN A 48 -7.90 16.02 3.72
N GLU A 49 -7.93 14.85 3.08
CA GLU A 49 -8.30 13.59 3.75
C GLU A 49 -7.32 13.22 4.88
N VAL A 50 -6.01 13.38 4.66
CA VAL A 50 -4.99 13.09 5.68
C VAL A 50 -5.09 14.10 6.82
N GLY A 51 -5.21 15.40 6.50
CA GLY A 51 -5.31 16.46 7.50
C GLY A 51 -6.55 16.32 8.39
N GLU A 52 -7.71 16.00 7.80
CA GLU A 52 -8.94 15.73 8.54
C GLU A 52 -8.78 14.55 9.51
N LYS A 53 -8.19 13.43 9.06
CA LYS A 53 -7.96 12.26 9.92
C LYS A 53 -6.96 12.52 11.05
N LEU A 54 -5.86 13.23 10.77
CA LEU A 54 -4.91 13.66 11.81
C LEU A 54 -5.59 14.57 12.83
N LYS A 55 -6.44 15.50 12.38
CA LYS A 55 -7.20 16.37 13.29
C LYS A 55 -8.15 15.58 14.18
N VAL A 56 -8.79 14.54 13.66
CA VAL A 56 -9.63 13.63 14.46
C VAL A 56 -8.80 12.91 15.53
N LEU A 57 -7.59 12.46 15.22
CA LEU A 57 -6.70 11.83 16.20
C LEU A 57 -6.25 12.80 17.29
N GLU A 58 -5.91 14.04 16.92
CA GLU A 58 -5.54 15.10 17.87
C GLU A 58 -6.71 15.42 18.82
N VAL A 59 -7.93 15.59 18.30
CA VAL A 59 -9.15 15.82 19.12
C VAL A 59 -9.42 14.66 20.07
N LYS A 60 -9.06 13.43 19.68
CA LYS A 60 -9.15 12.23 20.53
C LYS A 60 -7.98 12.08 21.51
N ASN A 61 -7.08 13.06 21.59
CA ASN A 61 -5.84 13.03 22.38
C ASN A 61 -4.97 11.78 22.11
N LYS A 62 -4.97 11.30 20.85
CA LYS A 62 -4.14 10.16 20.43
C LYS A 62 -2.76 10.59 19.92
N ILE A 63 -2.64 11.83 19.48
CA ILE A 63 -1.41 12.45 18.95
C ILE A 63 -1.36 13.92 19.34
N GLU A 64 -0.18 14.53 19.32
CA GLU A 64 0.00 15.98 19.35
C GLU A 64 0.64 16.45 18.03
N LEU A 65 -0.05 17.30 17.27
CA LEU A 65 0.43 17.72 15.94
C LEU A 65 1.76 18.49 16.01
N ASN A 66 1.99 19.25 17.08
CA ASN A 66 3.24 19.99 17.28
C ASN A 66 4.44 19.06 17.52
N GLU A 67 4.23 17.94 18.21
CA GLU A 67 5.28 16.94 18.43
C GLU A 67 5.60 16.22 17.12
N LEU A 68 4.58 15.82 16.36
CA LEU A 68 4.74 15.19 15.04
C LEU A 68 5.49 16.08 14.04
N ALA A 69 5.26 17.40 14.09
CA ALA A 69 5.96 18.36 13.24
C ALA A 69 7.47 18.46 13.52
N ASN A 70 7.94 17.88 14.63
CA ASN A 70 9.36 17.81 15.00
C ASN A 70 9.88 16.35 15.04
N ASN A 71 9.09 15.39 14.54
CA ASN A 71 9.47 13.98 14.48
C ASN A 71 9.95 13.63 13.06
N ASP A 72 11.27 13.51 12.89
CA ASP A 72 11.89 13.23 11.58
C ASP A 72 11.37 11.95 10.92
N ILE A 73 11.12 10.89 11.69
CA ILE A 73 10.58 9.62 11.17
C ILE A 73 9.17 9.84 10.60
N PHE A 74 8.34 10.58 11.32
CA PHE A 74 7.00 10.91 10.85
C PHE A 74 7.04 11.80 9.60
N ILE A 75 7.89 12.83 9.59
CA ILE A 75 8.06 13.74 8.45
C ILE A 75 8.51 12.97 7.19
N ASP A 76 9.54 12.13 7.31
CA ASP A 76 10.02 11.29 6.22
C ASP A 76 8.91 10.36 5.70
N THR A 77 8.13 9.78 6.61
CA THR A 77 7.00 8.91 6.27
C THR A 77 5.92 9.68 5.51
N VAL A 78 5.55 10.88 5.96
CA VAL A 78 4.58 11.75 5.29
C VAL A 78 5.04 12.08 3.88
N ILE A 79 6.32 12.44 3.69
CA ILE A 79 6.90 12.78 2.38
C ILE A 79 6.85 11.56 1.46
N ASN A 80 7.32 10.40 1.93
CA ASN A 80 7.39 9.18 1.14
C ASN A 80 6.00 8.69 0.74
N ILE A 81 5.09 8.51 1.71
CA ILE A 81 3.74 8.01 1.46
C ILE A 81 2.94 8.96 0.57
N SER A 82 3.02 10.28 0.82
CA SER A 82 2.29 11.25 0.00
C SER A 82 2.77 11.24 -1.45
N THR A 83 4.07 11.05 -1.68
CA THR A 83 4.63 10.94 -3.02
C THR A 83 4.07 9.73 -3.77
N GLU A 84 3.94 8.58 -3.10
CA GLU A 84 3.37 7.38 -3.71
C GLU A 84 1.87 7.47 -3.93
N ALA A 85 1.13 8.10 -2.99
CA ALA A 85 -0.31 8.32 -3.12
C ALA A 85 -0.68 9.12 -4.38
N LEU A 86 0.11 10.14 -4.74
CA LEU A 86 -0.14 10.95 -5.93
C LEU A 86 -0.02 10.16 -7.25
N LYS A 87 0.76 9.08 -7.25
CA LYS A 87 1.03 8.25 -8.44
C LYS A 87 -0.11 7.26 -8.76
N THR A 88 -1.03 7.01 -7.83
CA THR A 88 -2.10 6.02 -8.00
C THR A 88 -3.50 6.64 -7.95
N SER A 89 -4.46 5.97 -8.59
CA SER A 89 -5.89 6.23 -8.43
C SER A 89 -6.65 5.03 -7.84
N GLU A 90 -5.92 3.97 -7.45
CA GLU A 90 -6.50 2.78 -6.84
C GLU A 90 -6.90 3.09 -5.39
N LYS A 91 -8.21 3.06 -5.10
CA LYS A 91 -8.76 3.52 -3.82
C LYS A 91 -8.21 2.73 -2.64
N GLU A 92 -8.14 1.39 -2.76
CA GLU A 92 -7.59 0.56 -1.69
C GLU A 92 -6.13 0.92 -1.36
N LYS A 93 -5.30 1.29 -2.36
CA LYS A 93 -3.93 1.75 -2.12
C LYS A 93 -3.90 3.07 -1.36
N LEU A 94 -4.73 4.03 -1.76
CA LEU A 94 -4.85 5.31 -1.05
C LEU A 94 -5.27 5.10 0.40
N ASP A 95 -6.16 4.15 0.67
CA ASP A 95 -6.56 3.81 2.04
C ASP A 95 -5.42 3.16 2.83
N TYR A 96 -4.63 2.26 2.24
CA TYR A 96 -3.45 1.69 2.88
C TYR A 96 -2.40 2.75 3.21
N PHE A 97 -2.13 3.68 2.29
CA PHE A 97 -1.22 4.79 2.50
C PHE A 97 -1.72 5.73 3.62
N LYS A 98 -3.01 6.06 3.65
CA LYS A 98 -3.59 6.87 4.73
C LYS A 98 -3.42 6.18 6.08
N ASN A 99 -3.77 4.90 6.17
CA ASN A 99 -3.69 4.16 7.41
C ASN A 99 -2.24 4.01 7.89
N ALA A 100 -1.29 3.75 6.99
CA ALA A 100 0.13 3.73 7.28
C ALA A 100 0.63 5.04 7.92
N LEU A 101 0.24 6.18 7.36
CA LEU A 101 0.58 7.49 7.92
C LEU A 101 -0.02 7.69 9.32
N LEU A 102 -1.30 7.37 9.50
CA LEU A 102 -1.98 7.53 10.79
C LEU A 102 -1.41 6.59 11.86
N ASN A 103 -1.12 5.35 11.50
CA ASN A 103 -0.52 4.38 12.41
C ASN A 103 0.91 4.77 12.76
N THR A 104 1.67 5.38 11.85
CA THR A 104 2.98 5.97 12.18
C THR A 104 2.83 7.13 13.17
N ALA A 105 1.79 7.94 13.04
CA ALA A 105 1.52 9.03 13.97
C ALA A 105 1.15 8.54 15.38
N ILE A 106 0.46 7.40 15.49
CA ILE A 106 -0.02 6.82 16.76
C ILE A 106 1.06 5.97 17.43
N HIS A 107 1.82 5.19 16.65
CA HIS A 107 2.69 4.13 17.16
C HIS A 107 4.16 4.50 16.98
N GLU A 108 4.78 5.02 18.04
CA GLU A 108 6.22 5.33 18.06
C GLU A 108 7.13 4.09 18.12
N ASN A 109 6.55 2.88 18.22
CA ASN A 109 7.31 1.64 18.42
C ASN A 109 7.78 0.96 17.12
N LEU A 110 7.38 1.46 15.94
CA LEU A 110 7.92 0.99 14.67
C LEU A 110 9.24 1.69 14.40
N ASP A 111 10.30 0.90 14.18
CA ASP A 111 11.57 1.48 13.76
C ASP A 111 11.52 1.95 12.30
N SER A 112 12.42 2.87 11.94
CA SER A 112 12.46 3.47 10.60
C SER A 112 12.70 2.44 9.48
N SER A 113 13.34 1.31 9.78
CA SER A 113 13.53 0.24 8.81
C SER A 113 12.23 -0.51 8.54
N GLU A 114 11.45 -0.84 9.58
CA GLU A 114 10.13 -1.46 9.43
C GLU A 114 9.18 -0.56 8.63
N ILE A 115 9.13 0.74 8.94
CA ILE A 115 8.31 1.71 8.19
C ILE A 115 8.71 1.75 6.71
N ASN A 116 10.02 1.77 6.42
CA ASN A 116 10.52 1.75 5.05
C ASN A 116 10.17 0.46 4.31
N PHE A 117 10.32 -0.71 4.94
CA PHE A 117 9.91 -1.99 4.36
C PHE A 117 8.42 -2.03 4.07
N PHE A 118 7.59 -1.62 5.02
CA PHE A 118 6.14 -1.65 4.88
C PHE A 118 5.66 -0.66 3.82
N THR A 119 6.20 0.55 3.78
CA THR A 119 5.89 1.53 2.73
C THR A 119 6.26 1.00 1.34
N ARG A 120 7.39 0.32 1.21
CA ARG A 120 7.78 -0.34 -0.04
C ARG A 120 6.80 -1.46 -0.42
N PHE A 121 6.34 -2.28 0.53
CA PHE A 121 5.32 -3.30 0.24
C PHE A 121 3.99 -2.69 -0.23
N ILE A 122 3.55 -1.57 0.35
CA ILE A 122 2.34 -0.86 -0.15
C ILE A 122 2.58 -0.33 -1.57
N THR A 123 3.81 0.04 -1.91
CA THR A 123 4.11 0.59 -3.23
C THR A 123 4.21 -0.50 -4.30
N ASP A 124 4.95 -1.57 -4.03
CA ASP A 124 5.32 -2.58 -5.02
C ASP A 124 4.24 -3.63 -5.23
N PHE A 125 3.50 -3.99 -4.18
CA PHE A 125 2.47 -5.00 -4.31
C PHE A 125 1.26 -4.50 -5.09
N THR A 126 0.52 -5.42 -5.71
CA THR A 126 -0.86 -5.13 -6.14
C THR A 126 -1.83 -5.23 -4.95
N VAL A 127 -3.05 -4.69 -5.08
CA VAL A 127 -4.10 -4.89 -4.06
C VAL A 127 -4.40 -6.38 -3.80
N TRP A 128 -4.18 -7.24 -4.80
CA TRP A 128 -4.37 -8.68 -4.62
C TRP A 128 -3.40 -9.32 -3.63
N HIS A 129 -2.17 -8.83 -3.49
CA HIS A 129 -1.26 -9.33 -2.46
C HIS A 129 -1.83 -9.10 -1.07
N ILE A 130 -2.34 -7.90 -0.81
CA ILE A 130 -2.90 -7.53 0.49
C ILE A 130 -4.21 -8.27 0.74
N LYS A 131 -5.10 -8.38 -0.27
CA LYS A 131 -6.33 -9.17 -0.15
C LYS A 131 -6.04 -10.64 0.17
N ILE A 132 -5.06 -11.25 -0.50
CA ILE A 132 -4.64 -12.63 -0.25
C ILE A 132 -4.03 -12.75 1.16
N LEU A 133 -3.14 -11.84 1.55
CA LEU A 133 -2.54 -11.83 2.88
C LEU A 133 -3.61 -11.75 3.98
N LYS A 134 -4.62 -10.90 3.84
CA LYS A 134 -5.74 -10.78 4.79
C LYS A 134 -6.57 -12.07 4.92
N VAL A 135 -6.88 -12.72 3.80
CA VAL A 135 -7.59 -14.02 3.83
C VAL A 135 -6.79 -15.05 4.62
N PHE A 136 -5.47 -15.09 4.43
CA PHE A 136 -4.62 -16.09 5.06
C PHE A 136 -4.07 -15.70 6.43
N ASP A 137 -4.29 -14.46 6.89
CA ASP A 137 -3.99 -14.05 8.26
C ASP A 137 -4.96 -14.68 9.25
N ASN A 138 -6.26 -14.62 8.94
CA ASN A 138 -7.29 -15.29 9.73
C ASN A 138 -8.40 -15.83 8.82
N PRO A 139 -8.23 -17.03 8.22
CA PRO A 139 -9.18 -17.59 7.28
C PRO A 139 -10.60 -17.72 7.86
N ILE A 140 -10.73 -18.14 9.13
CA ILE A 140 -12.05 -18.30 9.74
C ILE A 140 -12.75 -16.95 9.90
N LYS A 141 -12.07 -15.95 10.47
CA LYS A 141 -12.62 -14.61 10.67
C LYS A 141 -13.03 -13.98 9.34
N TRP A 142 -12.15 -14.06 8.33
CA TRP A 142 -12.44 -13.50 7.00
C TRP A 142 -13.72 -14.09 6.40
N PHE A 143 -13.90 -15.41 6.48
CA PHE A 143 -15.09 -16.08 5.93
C PHE A 143 -16.37 -15.69 6.67
N ILE A 144 -16.31 -15.55 8.00
CA ILE A 144 -17.44 -15.07 8.83
C ILE A 144 -17.82 -13.64 8.43
N GLU A 145 -16.85 -12.73 8.35
CA GLU A 145 -17.08 -11.31 8.03
C GLU A 145 -17.60 -11.08 6.60
N ASN A 146 -17.33 -12.02 5.69
CA ASN A 146 -17.79 -11.95 4.30
C ASN A 146 -19.06 -12.79 4.07
N GLU A 147 -19.65 -13.37 5.11
CA GLU A 147 -20.87 -14.20 5.02
C GLU A 147 -20.74 -15.37 4.02
N ILE A 148 -19.55 -15.99 3.98
CA ILE A 148 -19.25 -17.13 3.11
C ILE A 148 -18.98 -18.36 3.98
N ASP A 149 -19.62 -19.49 3.68
CA ASP A 149 -19.32 -20.74 4.36
C ASP A 149 -17.88 -21.19 4.14
N PHE A 150 -17.19 -21.49 5.23
CA PHE A 150 -15.86 -22.06 5.19
C PHE A 150 -15.90 -23.49 4.61
N PRO A 151 -15.05 -23.83 3.62
CA PRO A 151 -15.14 -25.14 3.00
C PRO A 151 -14.58 -26.25 3.90
N GLU A 152 -15.37 -27.29 4.13
CA GLU A 152 -15.02 -28.42 5.00
C GLU A 152 -14.35 -29.57 4.24
N TYR A 153 -13.14 -29.35 3.76
CA TYR A 153 -12.34 -30.42 3.17
C TYR A 153 -11.56 -31.20 4.24
N ALA A 154 -11.57 -32.53 4.16
CA ALA A 154 -10.69 -33.36 4.98
C ALA A 154 -9.20 -33.06 4.68
N THR A 155 -8.86 -32.92 3.39
CA THR A 155 -7.56 -32.45 2.90
C THR A 155 -7.76 -31.70 1.59
N ALA A 156 -7.08 -30.57 1.43
CA ALA A 156 -7.12 -29.77 0.20
C ALA A 156 -5.89 -28.87 0.08
N PRO A 157 -5.55 -28.41 -1.14
CA PRO A 157 -4.55 -27.36 -1.30
C PRO A 157 -5.07 -26.00 -0.80
N LEU A 158 -4.19 -25.14 -0.28
CA LEU A 158 -4.54 -23.78 0.19
C LEU A 158 -5.24 -22.96 -0.90
N SER A 159 -4.91 -23.18 -2.18
CA SER A 159 -5.61 -22.59 -3.34
C SER A 159 -7.14 -22.76 -3.30
N LYS A 160 -7.68 -23.83 -2.68
CA LYS A 160 -9.13 -24.00 -2.53
C LYS A 160 -9.75 -22.95 -1.62
N ILE A 161 -9.06 -22.53 -0.55
CA ILE A 161 -9.49 -21.45 0.33
C ILE A 161 -9.50 -20.15 -0.46
N LEU A 162 -8.42 -19.86 -1.19
CA LEU A 162 -8.32 -18.67 -2.01
C LEU A 162 -9.44 -18.58 -3.07
N PHE A 163 -9.72 -19.67 -3.78
CA PHE A 163 -10.73 -19.69 -4.83
C PHE A 163 -12.17 -19.69 -4.31
N LYS A 164 -12.38 -20.09 -3.06
CA LYS A 164 -13.67 -19.95 -2.38
C LYS A 164 -13.86 -18.51 -1.90
N ALA A 165 -12.83 -17.88 -1.34
CA ALA A 165 -12.84 -16.46 -0.96
C ALA A 165 -13.02 -15.53 -2.18
N TYR A 166 -12.30 -15.80 -3.27
CA TYR A 166 -12.33 -15.00 -4.48
C TYR A 166 -12.53 -15.87 -5.72
N SER A 167 -13.78 -16.08 -6.11
CA SER A 167 -14.16 -16.92 -7.25
C SER A 167 -13.55 -16.45 -8.59
N ALA A 168 -13.32 -15.14 -8.73
CA ALA A 168 -12.68 -14.53 -9.91
C ALA A 168 -11.22 -14.97 -10.13
N LEU A 169 -10.55 -15.55 -9.11
CA LEU A 169 -9.17 -16.02 -9.21
C LEU A 169 -9.05 -17.46 -9.74
N LYS A 170 -10.16 -18.21 -9.86
CA LYS A 170 -10.17 -19.62 -10.28
C LYS A 170 -9.47 -19.88 -11.62
N SER A 171 -9.56 -18.93 -12.55
CA SER A 171 -8.95 -19.00 -13.88
C SER A 171 -7.57 -18.34 -13.97
N ARG A 172 -7.06 -17.75 -12.88
CA ARG A 172 -5.84 -16.94 -12.86
C ARG A 172 -4.74 -17.59 -12.01
N LYS A 173 -4.44 -18.86 -12.29
CA LYS A 173 -3.56 -19.68 -11.42
C LYS A 173 -2.14 -19.14 -11.36
N GLU A 174 -1.53 -18.81 -12.49
CA GLU A 174 -0.16 -18.28 -12.58
C GLU A 174 -0.04 -16.95 -11.85
N PHE A 175 -1.07 -16.09 -11.94
CA PHE A 175 -1.14 -14.84 -11.20
C PHE A 175 -1.20 -15.07 -9.68
N CYS A 176 -1.96 -16.07 -9.23
CA CYS A 176 -2.03 -16.42 -7.80
C CYS A 176 -0.70 -17.00 -7.29
N ASP A 177 -0.05 -17.84 -8.09
CA ASP A 177 1.24 -18.43 -7.76
C ASP A 177 2.33 -17.34 -7.66
N LEU A 178 2.32 -16.34 -8.55
CA LEU A 178 3.22 -15.18 -8.49
C LEU A 178 3.02 -14.38 -7.20
N ILE A 179 1.78 -13.99 -6.89
CA ILE A 179 1.47 -13.24 -5.66
C ILE A 179 1.90 -14.02 -4.42
N TRP A 180 1.63 -15.33 -4.39
CA TRP A 180 2.03 -16.17 -3.28
C TRP A 180 3.55 -16.20 -3.10
N SER A 181 4.28 -16.34 -4.21
CA SER A 181 5.75 -16.29 -4.23
C SER A 181 6.29 -14.95 -3.73
N ASP A 182 5.68 -13.83 -4.12
CA ASP A 182 6.09 -12.48 -3.70
C ASP A 182 5.85 -12.26 -2.21
N LEU A 183 4.70 -12.71 -1.68
CA LEU A 183 4.37 -12.67 -0.26
C LEU A 183 5.33 -13.54 0.57
N TYR A 184 5.68 -14.73 0.08
CA TYR A 184 6.62 -15.63 0.74
C TYR A 184 8.04 -15.06 0.73
N SER A 185 8.50 -14.57 -0.42
CA SER A 185 9.84 -13.98 -0.60
C SER A 185 10.03 -12.71 0.22
N SER A 186 8.94 -11.99 0.50
CA SER A 186 8.92 -10.82 1.36
C SER A 186 8.81 -11.17 2.86
N GLY A 187 8.76 -12.45 3.22
CA GLY A 187 8.68 -12.92 4.60
C GLY A 187 7.33 -12.68 5.28
N LEU A 188 6.26 -12.39 4.53
CA LEU A 188 4.94 -12.06 5.07
C LEU A 188 4.09 -13.31 5.32
N ILE A 189 4.39 -14.42 4.66
CA ILE A 189 3.74 -15.71 4.88
C ILE A 189 4.76 -16.84 5.15
N ASN A 190 4.33 -17.87 5.86
CA ASN A 190 5.17 -18.97 6.36
C ASN A 190 5.14 -20.25 5.52
N THR A 191 4.45 -20.23 4.37
CA THR A 191 4.23 -21.41 3.53
C THR A 191 4.61 -21.08 2.09
N SER A 192 5.57 -21.81 1.52
CA SER A 192 6.15 -21.52 0.20
C SER A 192 5.21 -21.78 -0.97
N GLU A 193 4.33 -22.76 -0.86
CA GLU A 193 3.49 -23.22 -1.97
C GLU A 193 2.00 -23.09 -1.67
N LEU A 194 1.27 -22.34 -2.51
CA LEU A 194 -0.19 -22.24 -2.43
C LEU A 194 -0.91 -23.58 -2.73
N LYS A 195 -0.23 -24.48 -3.43
CA LYS A 195 -0.76 -25.78 -3.86
C LYS A 195 -0.46 -26.91 -2.86
N VAL A 196 0.21 -26.62 -1.74
CA VAL A 196 0.50 -27.62 -0.71
C VAL A 196 -0.80 -28.16 -0.11
N GLY A 197 -0.93 -29.49 -0.10
CA GLY A 197 -2.07 -30.16 0.53
C GLY A 197 -1.97 -30.10 2.05
N VAL A 198 -3.03 -29.63 2.70
CA VAL A 198 -3.13 -29.57 4.17
C VAL A 198 -4.47 -30.12 4.64
N ASN A 199 -4.51 -30.59 5.88
CA ASN A 199 -5.75 -31.03 6.53
C ASN A 199 -6.64 -29.84 6.91
N LEU A 200 -7.86 -30.12 7.39
CA LEU A 200 -8.82 -29.08 7.79
C LEU A 200 -8.25 -28.05 8.77
N ASN A 201 -7.49 -28.47 9.78
CA ASN A 201 -6.87 -27.54 10.75
C ASN A 201 -5.84 -26.64 10.05
N GLY A 202 -5.07 -27.20 9.13
CA GLY A 202 -4.15 -26.44 8.28
C GLY A 202 -4.88 -25.44 7.39
N LEU A 203 -6.03 -25.76 6.82
CA LEU A 203 -6.82 -24.82 6.02
C LEU A 203 -7.31 -23.62 6.85
N LYS A 204 -7.59 -23.84 8.14
CA LYS A 204 -8.05 -22.81 9.09
C LYS A 204 -6.92 -21.98 9.71
N SER A 205 -5.69 -22.50 9.68
CA SER A 205 -4.53 -21.90 10.33
C SER A 205 -4.04 -20.66 9.59
N SER A 206 -3.60 -19.66 10.35
CA SER A 206 -2.92 -18.48 9.82
C SER A 206 -1.65 -18.90 9.06
N ARG A 207 -1.45 -18.29 7.88
CA ARG A 207 -0.21 -18.39 7.11
C ARG A 207 0.63 -17.14 7.20
N THR A 208 0.11 -16.07 7.79
CA THR A 208 0.80 -14.81 7.97
C THR A 208 1.83 -14.92 9.09
N THR A 209 3.03 -14.42 8.86
CA THR A 209 4.10 -14.36 9.87
C THR A 209 3.84 -13.23 10.87
N GLU A 210 4.59 -13.17 11.97
CA GLU A 210 4.50 -12.01 12.88
C GLU A 210 4.90 -10.70 12.18
N PHE A 211 5.87 -10.73 11.25
CA PHE A 211 6.21 -9.59 10.42
C PHE A 211 5.07 -9.21 9.46
N GLY A 212 4.38 -10.19 8.88
CA GLY A 212 3.18 -9.99 8.07
C GLY A 212 2.02 -9.38 8.87
N LYS A 213 1.84 -9.78 10.13
CA LYS A 213 0.83 -9.19 11.02
C LYS A 213 1.15 -7.74 11.37
N LYS A 214 2.43 -7.43 11.67
CA LYS A 214 2.87 -6.04 11.84
C LYS A 214 2.58 -5.20 10.60
N PHE A 215 2.85 -5.74 9.41
CA PHE A 215 2.52 -5.07 8.16
C PHE A 215 1.00 -4.83 8.01
N LEU A 216 0.15 -5.82 8.29
CA LEU A 216 -1.30 -5.63 8.26
C LEU A 216 -1.76 -4.57 9.26
N SER A 217 -1.26 -4.61 10.51
CA SER A 217 -1.54 -3.59 11.53
C SER A 217 -1.06 -2.20 11.14
N PHE A 218 -0.01 -2.09 10.33
CA PHE A 218 0.48 -0.82 9.80
C PHE A 218 -0.48 -0.22 8.76
N ILE A 219 -1.15 -1.02 7.95
CA ILE A 219 -1.98 -0.53 6.83
C ILE A 219 -3.49 -0.58 7.09
N GLU A 220 -3.90 -1.05 8.26
CA GLU A 220 -5.31 -1.16 8.67
C GLU A 220 -5.68 -0.10 9.70
N ILE A 221 -6.93 0.34 9.68
CA ILE A 221 -7.47 1.20 10.72
C ILE A 221 -7.54 0.36 11.99
N GLN A 222 -6.88 0.82 13.05
CA GLN A 222 -7.08 0.25 14.37
C GLN A 222 -8.32 0.91 14.99
N ASP A 223 -9.41 0.14 15.08
CA ASP A 223 -10.56 0.52 15.89
C ASP A 223 -10.19 0.38 17.37
N ASN A 224 -9.56 1.42 17.94
CA ASN A 224 -9.30 1.57 19.37
C ASN A 224 -10.09 2.74 19.96
#